data_AF-A0A7Y5NDS2-F1
#
_entry.id   AF-A0A7Y5NDS2-F1
#
_cell.length_a   1.000
_cell.length_b   1.000
_cell.length_c   1.000
_cell.angle_alpha   90.00
_cell.angle_beta   90.00
_cell.angle_gamma   90.00
#
_symmetry.space_group_name_H-M   'P 1'
#
loop_
_entity.id
_entity.type
_entity.pdbx_description
1 polymer ?
#
loop_
_entity_poly.entity_id
_entity_poly.type
_entity_poly.pdbx_seq_one_letter_code
_entity_poly.pdbx_strand_id
1 'polypeptide(L)' 'YEAMLKALWGKPWFAGIYWWKWPTDLSDGGPNDNQFTPNGKPGAQVIAKWYRQEGGKRAETGQ' A
#
# COMPACT_ATOMS: atom_id res chain seq x y z
N TYR A 1 -6.84 2.89 3.90
CA TYR A 1 -5.57 3.02 3.16
C TYR A 1 -5.35 4.43 2.63
N GLU A 2 -6.19 4.94 1.74
CA GLU A 2 -6.02 6.25 1.08
C GLU A 2 -5.77 7.42 2.05
N ALA A 3 -6.63 7.63 3.04
CA ALA A 3 -6.52 8.75 3.97
C ALA A 3 -5.22 8.72 4.80
N MET A 4 -4.85 7.54 5.28
CA MET A 4 -3.59 7.32 6.02
C MET A 4 -2.38 7.62 5.14
N LEU A 5 -2.35 7.10 3.91
CA LEU A 5 -1.25 7.35 2.98
C LEU A 5 -1.18 8.85 2.66
N LYS A 6 -2.29 9.53 2.36
CA LYS A 6 -2.30 10.99 2.18
C LYS A 6 -1.72 11.78 3.36
N ALA A 7 -2.01 11.36 4.59
CA ALA A 7 -1.56 12.07 5.80
C ALA A 7 -0.05 11.87 6.08
N LEU A 8 0.48 10.69 5.77
CA LEU A 8 1.83 10.28 6.15
C LEU A 8 2.86 10.41 5.01
N TRP A 9 2.43 10.25 3.76
CA TRP A 9 3.33 10.17 2.61
C TRP A 9 4.13 11.46 2.42
N GLY A 10 5.44 11.34 2.16
CA GLY A 10 6.35 12.47 2.01
C GLY A 10 6.77 13.18 3.30
N LYS A 11 6.33 12.73 4.48
CA LYS A 11 6.88 13.22 5.76
C LYS A 11 8.33 12.71 5.91
N PRO A 12 9.29 13.54 6.33
CA PRO A 12 10.70 13.16 6.38
C PRO A 12 10.99 12.01 7.36
N TRP A 13 10.15 11.83 8.37
CA TRP A 13 10.23 10.75 9.36
C TRP A 13 9.45 9.50 8.97
N PHE A 14 8.67 9.53 7.88
CA PHE A 14 7.84 8.42 7.47
C PHE A 14 8.56 7.57 6.41
N ALA A 15 9.16 6.47 6.87
CA ALA A 15 9.92 5.55 6.01
C ALA A 15 9.04 4.50 5.28
N GLY A 16 7.75 4.42 5.60
CA GLY A 16 6.82 3.47 5.01
C GLY A 16 5.95 2.75 6.05
N ILE A 17 5.28 1.69 5.60
CA ILE A 17 4.32 0.92 6.40
C ILE A 17 4.66 -0.56 6.30
N TYR A 18 4.60 -1.24 7.45
CA TYR A 18 4.54 -2.69 7.51
C TYR A 18 3.08 -3.14 7.48
N TRP A 19 2.71 -3.89 6.45
CA TRP A 19 1.33 -4.33 6.22
C TRP A 19 0.98 -5.55 7.08
N TRP A 20 0.33 -5.32 8.23
CA TRP A 20 -0.32 -6.39 8.98
C TRP A 20 -1.77 -6.57 8.50
N LYS A 21 -2.17 -7.69 7.93
CA LYS A 21 -1.34 -8.83 7.52
C LYS A 21 -1.54 -9.14 6.05
N TRP A 22 -0.49 -9.69 5.44
CA TRP A 22 -0.59 -10.39 4.18
C TRP A 22 -0.61 -11.89 4.46
N PRO A 23 -1.59 -12.65 3.96
CA PRO A 23 -1.67 -14.09 4.20
C PRO A 23 -0.58 -14.83 3.43
N THR A 24 -0.22 -16.02 3.92
CA THR A 24 0.66 -16.96 3.21
C THR A 24 -0.05 -17.66 2.06
N ASP A 25 -1.36 -17.89 2.19
CA ASP A 25 -2.22 -18.37 1.12
C ASP A 25 -2.93 -17.18 0.45
N LEU A 26 -2.72 -16.99 -0.85
CA LEU A 26 -3.30 -15.86 -1.58
C LEU A 26 -4.78 -16.06 -1.94
N SER A 27 -5.34 -17.26 -1.69
CA SER A 27 -6.78 -17.49 -1.73
C SER A 27 -7.50 -16.88 -0.51
N ASP A 28 -6.79 -16.64 0.60
CA ASP A 28 -7.34 -15.96 1.78
C ASP A 28 -7.50 -14.46 1.51
N GLY A 29 -8.73 -13.96 1.54
CA GLY A 29 -9.04 -12.55 1.30
C GLY A 29 -10.22 -12.38 0.34
N GLY A 30 -10.18 -11.30 -0.42
CA GLY A 30 -11.24 -11.01 -1.40
C GLY A 30 -12.48 -10.31 -0.84
N PRO A 31 -13.52 -10.11 -1.66
CA PRO A 31 -14.67 -9.27 -1.33
C PRO A 31 -15.49 -9.74 -0.13
N ASN A 32 -15.49 -11.05 0.15
CA ASN A 32 -16.28 -11.66 1.22
C ASN A 32 -15.48 -11.87 2.51
N ASP A 33 -14.16 -11.60 2.50
CA ASP A 33 -13.33 -11.70 3.69
C ASP A 33 -13.45 -10.43 4.53
N ASN A 34 -13.78 -10.58 5.81
CA ASN A 34 -13.93 -9.46 6.75
C ASN A 34 -12.66 -9.18 7.58
N GLN A 35 -11.58 -9.92 7.34
CA GLN A 35 -10.31 -9.73 8.04
C GLN A 35 -9.57 -8.49 7.54
N PHE A 36 -8.53 -8.08 8.25
CA PHE A 36 -7.77 -6.86 7.94
C PHE A 36 -6.83 -6.98 6.73
N THR A 37 -6.73 -8.15 6.10
CA THR A 37 -5.83 -8.29 4.96
C THR A 37 -6.28 -7.43 3.78
N PRO A 38 -5.35 -6.71 3.12
CA PRO A 38 -5.66 -6.04 1.85
C PRO A 38 -5.85 -7.02 0.68
N ASN A 39 -5.40 -8.29 0.81
CA ASN A 39 -5.33 -9.24 -0.29
C ASN A 39 -6.70 -9.45 -0.99
N GLY A 40 -6.72 -9.37 -2.31
CA GLY A 40 -7.93 -9.51 -3.12
C GLY A 40 -8.99 -8.40 -2.93
N LYS A 41 -8.71 -7.35 -2.15
CA LYS A 41 -9.66 -6.27 -1.83
C LYS A 41 -9.30 -4.95 -2.52
N PRO A 42 -10.27 -4.02 -2.64
CA PRO A 42 -9.99 -2.68 -3.18
C PRO A 42 -8.84 -1.95 -2.47
N GLY A 43 -8.62 -2.24 -1.19
CA GLY A 43 -7.51 -1.71 -0.40
C GLY A 43 -6.12 -2.01 -0.99
N ALA A 44 -5.88 -3.22 -1.51
CA ALA A 44 -4.60 -3.57 -2.13
C ALA A 44 -4.30 -2.72 -3.38
N GLN A 45 -5.34 -2.37 -4.16
CA GLN A 45 -5.16 -1.52 -5.34
C GLN A 45 -4.74 -0.10 -4.96
N VAL A 46 -5.32 0.43 -3.87
CA VAL A 46 -4.89 1.73 -3.30
C VAL A 46 -3.42 1.66 -2.90
N ILE A 47 -3.01 0.64 -2.14
CA ILE A 47 -1.62 0.46 -1.72
C ILE A 47 -0.69 0.42 -2.94
N ALA A 48 -1.01 -0.40 -3.94
CA ALA A 48 -0.21 -0.54 -5.16
C ALA A 48 -0.07 0.79 -5.92
N LYS A 49 -1.14 1.59 -6.00
CA LYS A 49 -1.11 2.91 -6.65
C LYS A 49 -0.12 3.86 -5.97
N TRP A 50 -0.14 3.94 -4.64
CA TRP A 50 0.75 4.84 -3.89
C TRP A 50 2.22 4.43 -4.01
N TYR A 51 2.53 3.13 -3.90
CA TYR A 51 3.91 2.64 -3.99
C TYR A 51 4.48 2.75 -5.41
N ARG A 52 3.66 2.68 -6.45
CA ARG A 52 4.10 2.92 -7.85
C ARG A 52 4.45 4.39 -8.13
N GLN A 53 3.78 5.34 -7.46
CA GLN A 53 4.03 6.77 -7.69
C GLN A 53 5.45 7.20 -7.28
N GLU A 54 6.03 6.60 -6.23
CA GLU A 54 7.42 6.91 -5.83
C GLU A 54 8.48 6.33 -6.76
N GLY A 55 8.22 5.17 -7.37
CA GLY A 55 9.10 4.59 -8.38
C GLY A 55 9.32 5.54 -9.57
N GLY A 56 8.30 6.33 -9.92
CA GLY A 56 8.40 7.39 -10.94
C GLY A 56 9.16 8.63 -10.46
N LYS A 57 8.89 9.10 -9.23
CA LYS A 57 9.51 10.33 -8.70
C LYS A 57 11.02 10.21 -8.43
N ARG A 58 11.50 9.02 -8.04
CA ARG A 58 12.96 8.81 -7.89
C ARG A 58 13.71 8.67 -9.22
N ALA A 59 13.04 8.24 -10.29
CA ALA A 59 13.66 8.09 -11.61
C ALA A 59 13.92 9.45 -12.29
N GLU A 60 13.19 10.50 -11.93
CA GLU A 60 13.29 11.84 -12.54
C GLU A 60 14.25 12.79 -11.80
N THR A 61 14.72 12.44 -10.61
CA THR A 61 15.65 13.29 -9.81
C THR A 61 17.10 12.77 -9.85
N GLY A 62 17.42 11.92 -10.82
CA GLY A 62 18.75 11.33 -11.02
C GLY A 62 19.53 11.92 -12.19
N GLN A 63 19.42 13.24 -12.45
CA GLN A 63 20.18 13.94 -13.49
C GLN A 63 20.72 15.28 -13.00
#